data_AF-A0A521RNT8-F1
#
_entry.id   AF-A0A521RNT8-F1
#
_cell.length_a   1.000
_cell.length_b   1.000
_cell.length_c   1.000
_cell.angle_alpha   90.00
_cell.angle_beta   90.00
_cell.angle_gamma   90.00
#
_symmetry.space_group_name_H-M   'P 1'
#
loop_
_entity.id
_entity.type
_entity.pdbx_description
1 polymer ?
#
loop_
_entity_poly.entity_id
_entity_poly.type
_entity_poly.pdbx_seq_one_letter_code
_entity_poly.pdbx_strand_id
1 'polypeptide(L)' 'MDNLGSHRSSAVRRSLRTVGAKLFFLPKYSPDLNPIEMLFSRLKHGLRNAAQRTHDAVYHAIA' A
#
# COMPACT_ATOMS: atom_id res chain seq x y z
N MET A 1 -1.74 8.18 -4.14
CA MET A 1 -0.51 7.82 -3.41
C MET A 1 -0.48 8.63 -2.13
N ASP A 2 -0.08 8.03 -1.01
CA ASP A 2 0.08 8.78 0.24
C ASP A 2 1.29 9.74 0.16
N ASN A 3 1.53 10.48 1.24
CA ASN A 3 2.57 11.51 1.30
C ASN A 3 3.92 11.04 1.87
N LEU A 4 4.17 9.73 1.94
CA LEU A 4 5.45 9.19 2.39
C LEU A 4 6.62 9.77 1.57
N GLY A 5 7.73 10.09 2.23
CA GLY A 5 8.88 10.75 1.59
C GLY A 5 9.42 9.99 0.36
N SER A 6 9.44 8.65 0.42
CA SER A 6 9.86 7.78 -0.69
C SER A 6 9.00 7.96 -1.95
N HIS A 7 7.71 8.25 -1.79
CA HIS A 7 6.75 8.44 -2.88
C HIS A 7 6.94 9.76 -3.63
N ARG A 8 7.67 10.72 -3.03
CA ARG A 8 7.89 12.05 -3.61
C ARG A 8 9.21 12.19 -4.35
N SER A 9 10.02 11.13 -4.40
CA SER A 9 11.33 11.16 -5.04
C SER A 9 11.24 11.49 -6.54
N SER A 10 12.27 12.16 -7.06
CA SER A 10 12.35 12.50 -8.49
C SER A 10 12.38 11.25 -9.37
N ALA A 11 12.97 10.16 -8.88
CA ALA A 11 13.02 8.86 -9.54
C ALA A 11 11.61 8.28 -9.74
N VAL A 12 10.79 8.21 -8.69
CA VAL A 12 9.40 7.71 -8.78
C VAL A 12 8.58 8.51 -9.79
N ARG A 13 8.69 9.84 -9.78
CA ARG A 13 7.97 10.69 -10.73
C ARG A 13 8.40 10.47 -12.18
N ARG A 14 9.69 10.20 -12.43
CA ARG A 14 10.20 9.88 -13.77
C ARG A 14 9.65 8.53 -14.23
N SER A 15 9.78 7.48 -13.42
CA SER A 15 9.32 6.13 -13.76
C SER A 15 7.81 6.03 -14.02
N LEU A 16 7.00 6.82 -13.31
CA LEU A 16 5.55 6.85 -13.56
C LEU A 16 5.20 7.58 -14.87
N ARG A 17 5.92 8.65 -15.20
CA ARG A 17 5.68 9.38 -16.46
C ARG A 17 6.12 8.58 -17.69
N THR A 18 7.18 7.78 -17.60
CA THR A 18 7.64 6.94 -18.72
C THR A 18 6.60 5.90 -19.13
N VAL A 19 5.73 5.47 -18.21
CA VAL A 19 4.62 4.55 -18.50
C VAL A 19 3.28 5.28 -18.76
N GLY A 20 3.30 6.60 -18.87
CA GLY A 20 2.10 7.42 -19.10
C GLY A 20 1.16 7.55 -17.90
N ALA A 21 1.58 7.12 -16.70
CA ALA A 21 0.75 7.18 -15.50
C ALA A 21 0.67 8.61 -14.93
N LYS A 22 -0.51 8.98 -14.44
CA LYS A 22 -0.74 10.23 -13.71
C LYS A 22 -0.60 9.97 -12.21
N LEU A 23 0.23 10.76 -11.54
CA LEU A 23 0.48 10.65 -10.10
C LEU A 23 -0.37 11.68 -9.33
N PHE A 24 -1.26 11.19 -8.48
CA PHE A 24 -2.06 12.00 -7.56
C PHE A 24 -1.66 11.72 -6.10
N PHE A 25 -1.44 12.79 -5.36
CA PHE A 25 -1.18 12.75 -3.92
C PHE A 25 -2.46 13.05 -3.15
N LEU A 26 -2.70 12.30 -2.08
CA LEU A 26 -3.82 12.57 -1.18
C LEU A 26 -3.52 13.77 -0.29
N PRO A 27 -4.54 14.49 0.24
CA PRO A 27 -4.33 15.47 1.30
C PRO A 27 -3.66 14.83 2.53
N LYS A 28 -3.00 15.65 3.36
CA LYS A 28 -2.34 15.15 4.57
C LYS A 28 -3.38 14.58 5.54
N TYR A 29 -3.03 13.45 6.16
CA TYR A 29 -3.89 12.76 7.15
C TYR A 29 -5.27 12.37 6.62
N SER A 30 -5.38 12.03 5.33
CA SER A 30 -6.63 11.57 4.72
C SER A 30 -6.60 10.08 4.36
N PRO A 31 -6.49 9.18 5.36
CA PRO A 31 -6.49 7.74 5.10
C PRO A 31 -7.80 7.27 4.47
N ASP A 32 -8.93 7.93 4.77
CA ASP A 32 -10.25 7.56 4.26
C ASP A 32 -10.37 7.72 2.73
N LEU A 33 -9.51 8.54 2.12
CA LEU A 33 -9.45 8.74 0.67
C LEU A 33 -8.52 7.74 -0.02
N ASN A 34 -7.87 6.85 0.73
CA ASN A 34 -6.95 5.87 0.19
C ASN A 34 -7.64 4.50 0.00
N PRO A 35 -8.01 4.11 -1.23
CA PRO A 35 -8.86 2.93 -1.47
C PRO A 35 -8.22 1.61 -1.02
N ILE A 36 -6.90 1.56 -0.88
CA ILE A 36 -6.19 0.36 -0.42
C ILE A 36 -6.40 0.08 1.08
N GLU A 37 -6.79 1.07 1.88
CA GLU A 37 -6.91 0.91 3.34
C GLU A 37 -7.98 -0.11 3.71
N MET A 38 -9.11 -0.13 3.01
CA MET A 38 -10.18 -1.12 3.23
C MET A 38 -9.71 -2.54 2.87
N LEU A 39 -8.91 -2.68 1.80
CA LEU A 39 -8.29 -3.96 1.43
C LEU A 39 -7.35 -4.44 2.53
N PHE A 40 -6.43 -3.57 2.99
CA PHE A 40 -5.49 -3.91 4.05
C PHE A 40 -6.18 -4.19 5.38
N SER A 41 -7.30 -3.54 5.69
CA SER A 41 -8.09 -3.84 6.89
C SER A 41 -8.56 -5.30 6.89
N ARG A 42 -9.16 -5.76 5.79
CA ARG A 42 -9.61 -7.15 5.62
C ARG A 42 -8.45 -8.14 5.63
N LEU A 43 -7.36 -7.83 4.91
CA LEU A 43 -6.16 -8.66 4.89
C LEU A 43 -5.57 -8.84 6.31
N LYS A 44 -5.39 -7.73 7.04
CA LYS A 44 -4.88 -7.77 8.42
C LYS A 44 -5.81 -8.55 9.35
N HIS A 45 -7.12 -8.50 9.15
CA HIS A 45 -8.06 -9.31 9.93
C HIS A 45 -7.83 -10.81 9.70
N GLY A 46 -7.75 -11.25 8.44
CA GLY A 46 -7.45 -12.65 8.11
C GLY A 46 -6.11 -13.13 8.69
N LEU A 47 -5.05 -12.33 8.52
CA LEU A 47 -3.73 -12.67 9.05
C LEU A 47 -3.69 -12.76 10.58
N ARG A 48 -4.43 -11.89 11.29
CA ARG A 48 -4.55 -11.97 12.75
C ARG A 48 -5.25 -13.25 13.20
N ASN A 49 -6.29 -13.68 12.48
CA ASN A 49 -6.98 -14.93 12.78
C ASN A 49 -6.08 -16.15 12.52
N ALA A 50 -5.27 -16.12 11.46
CA ALA A 50 -4.32 -17.19 11.14
C ALA A 50 -3.15 -17.29 12.14
N ALA A 51 -2.79 -16.17 12.79
CA ALA A 51 -1.80 -16.06 13.87
C ALA A 51 -0.39 -16.63 13.56
N GLN A 52 -0.04 -16.76 12.28
CA GLN A 52 1.25 -17.29 11.82
C GLN A 52 2.40 -16.34 12.18
N ARG A 53 3.57 -16.92 12.52
CA ARG A 53 4.74 -16.17 13.06
C ARG A 53 6.03 -16.34 12.25
N THR A 54 6.00 -17.13 11.18
CA THR A 54 7.11 -17.25 10.23
C THR A 54 6.75 -16.54 8.93
N HIS A 55 7.76 -16.06 8.22
CA HIS A 55 7.59 -15.35 6.95
C HIS A 55 6.78 -16.21 5.97
N ASP A 56 7.24 -17.44 5.69
CA ASP A 56 6.61 -18.34 4.72
C ASP A 56 5.15 -18.65 5.08
N ALA A 57 4.87 -18.93 6.36
CA ALA A 57 3.50 -19.20 6.80
C ALA A 57 2.59 -17.98 6.67
N VAL A 58 3.11 -16.76 6.86
CA VAL A 58 2.36 -15.52 6.60
C VAL A 58 2.07 -15.36 5.10
N TYR A 59 3.04 -15.62 4.20
CA TYR A 59 2.77 -15.57 2.75
C TYR A 59 1.71 -16.57 2.32
N HIS A 60 1.78 -17.80 2.83
CA HIS A 60 0.78 -18.82 2.54
C HIS A 60 -0.61 -18.45 3.08
N ALA A 61 -0.70 -17.63 4.13
CA ALA A 61 -1.96 -17.16 4.69
C ALA A 61 -2.57 -15.94 3.95
N ILE A 62 -1.88 -15.36 2.96
CA ILE A 62 -2.39 -14.24 2.14
C ILE A 62 -3.30 -14.74 0.98
N ALA A 63 -3.33 -16.06 0.73
CA ALA A 63 -4.05 -16.71 -0.37
C ALA A 63 -5.59 -16.53 -0.33
#